data_AF-A0A2A5CP68-F1
#
_entry.id   AF-A0A2A5CP68-F1
#
_cell.length_a   1.000
_cell.length_b   1.000
_cell.length_c   1.000
_cell.angle_alpha   90.00
_cell.angle_beta   90.00
_cell.angle_gamma   90.00
#
_symmetry.space_group_name_H-M   'P 1'
#
loop_
_entity.id
_entity.type
_entity.pdbx_description
1 polymer ?
#
loop_
_entity_poly.entity_id
_entity_poly.type
_entity_poly.pdbx_seq_one_letter_code
_entity_poly.pdbx_strand_id
1 'polypeptide(L)'
;DNGMCKVGAGTTATDLMESDIFISAFPQLKAHLKLVASSPIRNMATLGGNFVNASPIGDFTAFFLALNAKIKLTKNSDSRSIYLNDFYKGYKDLDKSPDEILSTISFKLPTQDSHFNFEKVSKRIHLDIASVNTAILITISENEITQAHLSAGGVGPIPMYLSKTCNFLLGKSLSRETVQSALEILQSEISPINDVRGSADYKRLLLRQLFYAHFITLFPGQFTLDSLK
;
A
#
# COMPACT_ATOMS: atom_id res chain seq x y z
N ASP A 1 -12.46 3.89 -17.32
CA ASP A 1 -12.14 4.32 -18.70
C ASP A 1 -10.65 4.28 -18.96
N ASN A 2 -10.21 3.76 -20.11
CA ASN A 2 -8.80 3.67 -20.54
C ASN A 2 -7.85 3.01 -19.50
N GLY A 3 -8.31 1.97 -18.80
CA GLY A 3 -7.54 1.29 -17.76
C GLY A 3 -7.45 2.04 -16.42
N MET A 4 -8.05 3.23 -16.31
CA MET A 4 -8.18 3.94 -15.03
C MET A 4 -9.45 3.53 -14.29
N CYS A 5 -9.27 3.14 -13.03
CA CYS A 5 -10.34 2.97 -12.06
C CYS A 5 -10.59 4.31 -11.34
N LYS A 6 -11.86 4.59 -11.09
CA LYS A 6 -12.28 5.73 -10.26
C LYS A 6 -13.29 5.23 -9.24
N VAL A 7 -13.06 5.57 -7.98
CA VAL A 7 -13.84 5.11 -6.83
C VAL A 7 -14.28 6.33 -6.02
N GLY A 8 -15.52 6.30 -5.52
CA GLY A 8 -16.02 7.34 -4.63
C GLY A 8 -15.32 7.30 -3.28
N ALA A 9 -15.07 8.46 -2.67
CA ALA A 9 -14.51 8.51 -1.32
C ALA A 9 -15.39 7.83 -0.27
N GLY A 10 -16.71 7.77 -0.51
CA GLY A 10 -17.68 7.08 0.34
C GLY A 10 -17.69 5.56 0.22
N THR A 11 -16.94 4.97 -0.73
CA THR A 11 -16.87 3.52 -0.92
C THR A 11 -16.30 2.84 0.31
N THR A 12 -16.96 1.78 0.76
CA THR A 12 -16.58 0.98 1.93
C THR A 12 -15.67 -0.18 1.56
N ALA A 13 -15.09 -0.84 2.56
CA ALA A 13 -14.31 -2.05 2.33
C ALA A 13 -15.17 -3.17 1.71
N THR A 14 -16.42 -3.29 2.13
CA THR A 14 -17.35 -4.30 1.62
C THR A 14 -17.71 -4.02 0.16
N ASP A 15 -17.95 -2.75 -0.20
CA ASP A 15 -18.18 -2.38 -1.59
C ASP A 15 -17.00 -2.78 -2.49
N LEU A 16 -15.76 -2.63 -2.01
CA LEU A 16 -14.58 -3.11 -2.73
C LEU A 16 -14.57 -4.63 -2.86
N MET A 17 -14.87 -5.35 -1.78
CA MET A 17 -14.88 -6.82 -1.75
C MET A 17 -15.93 -7.45 -2.67
N GLU A 18 -17.00 -6.71 -2.96
CA GLU A 18 -18.13 -7.14 -3.79
C GLU A 18 -18.07 -6.55 -5.21
N SER A 19 -17.14 -5.65 -5.49
CA SER A 19 -16.97 -5.05 -6.81
C SER A 19 -16.30 -6.01 -7.79
N ASP A 20 -17.01 -6.36 -8.87
CA ASP A 20 -16.48 -7.21 -9.95
C ASP A 20 -15.19 -6.64 -10.58
N ILE A 21 -15.09 -5.31 -10.65
CA ILE A 21 -13.90 -4.61 -11.17
C ILE A 21 -12.70 -4.90 -10.27
N PHE A 22 -12.86 -4.77 -8.95
CA PHE A 22 -11.78 -5.03 -7.99
C PHE A 22 -11.46 -6.52 -7.88
N ILE A 23 -12.47 -7.39 -7.88
CA ILE A 23 -12.27 -8.84 -7.84
C ILE A 23 -11.46 -9.29 -9.07
N SER A 24 -11.77 -8.76 -10.24
CA SER A 24 -11.06 -9.08 -11.48
C SER A 24 -9.63 -8.53 -11.49
N ALA A 25 -9.43 -7.31 -10.97
CA ALA A 25 -8.13 -6.65 -10.95
C ALA A 25 -7.18 -7.18 -9.86
N PHE A 26 -7.71 -7.74 -8.78
CA PHE A 26 -6.96 -8.18 -7.61
C PHE A 26 -7.41 -9.60 -7.21
N PRO A 27 -6.79 -10.66 -7.74
CA PRO A 27 -7.21 -12.04 -7.49
C PRO A 27 -7.25 -12.41 -5.99
N GLN A 28 -6.36 -11.84 -5.18
CA GLN A 28 -6.28 -12.06 -3.73
C GLN A 28 -7.05 -11.02 -2.89
N LEU A 29 -7.89 -10.18 -3.50
CA LEU A 29 -8.58 -9.07 -2.83
C LEU A 29 -9.27 -9.48 -1.53
N LYS A 30 -10.06 -10.56 -1.57
CA LYS A 30 -10.82 -11.02 -0.40
C LYS A 30 -9.89 -11.47 0.73
N ALA A 31 -8.73 -12.05 0.42
CA ALA A 31 -7.74 -12.42 1.42
C ALA A 31 -7.11 -11.16 2.04
N HIS A 32 -6.70 -10.20 1.21
CA HIS A 32 -6.14 -8.92 1.67
C HIS A 32 -7.13 -8.16 2.56
N LEU A 33 -8.38 -7.98 2.11
CA LEU A 33 -9.37 -7.17 2.83
C LEU A 33 -9.92 -7.84 4.09
N LYS A 34 -9.80 -9.17 4.23
CA LYS A 34 -10.08 -9.86 5.50
C LYS A 34 -9.08 -9.54 6.62
N LEU A 35 -7.89 -9.03 6.28
CA LEU A 35 -6.92 -8.53 7.25
C LEU A 35 -7.29 -7.13 7.79
N VAL A 36 -8.22 -6.45 7.12
CA VAL A 36 -8.66 -5.10 7.46
C VAL A 36 -9.91 -5.15 8.34
N ALA A 37 -9.74 -4.80 9.61
CA ALA A 37 -10.81 -4.62 10.61
C ALA A 37 -11.80 -5.80 10.74
N SER A 38 -12.96 -5.55 11.36
CA SER A 38 -14.09 -6.47 11.48
C SER A 38 -15.11 -6.25 10.37
N SER A 39 -16.04 -7.20 10.17
CA SER A 39 -17.11 -7.05 9.19
C SER A 39 -17.99 -5.81 9.43
N PRO A 40 -18.44 -5.49 10.68
CA PRO A 40 -19.20 -4.26 10.92
C PRO A 40 -18.44 -2.99 10.53
N ILE A 41 -17.13 -2.94 10.82
CA ILE A 41 -16.30 -1.79 10.44
C ILE A 41 -16.14 -1.72 8.93
N ARG A 42 -15.94 -2.86 8.25
CA ARG A 42 -15.83 -2.91 6.78
C ARG A 42 -17.09 -2.45 6.05
N ASN A 43 -18.27 -2.63 6.65
CA ASN A 43 -19.54 -2.20 6.08
C ASN A 43 -19.82 -0.69 6.23
N MET A 44 -19.06 0.03 7.07
CA MET A 44 -19.35 1.43 7.44
C MET A 44 -18.18 2.37 7.16
N ALA A 45 -16.94 1.91 7.36
CA ALA A 45 -15.75 2.73 7.16
C ALA A 45 -15.51 2.96 5.67
N THR A 46 -15.32 4.22 5.30
CA THR A 46 -15.10 4.63 3.92
C THR A 46 -13.62 4.82 3.60
N LEU A 47 -13.24 4.70 2.32
CA LEU A 47 -11.88 4.97 1.86
C LEU A 47 -11.44 6.40 2.16
N GLY A 48 -12.31 7.38 1.90
CA GLY A 48 -12.03 8.79 2.17
C GLY A 48 -11.82 9.04 3.66
N GLY A 49 -12.67 8.45 4.51
CA GLY A 49 -12.51 8.52 5.96
C GLY A 49 -11.19 7.89 6.43
N ASN A 50 -10.82 6.74 5.86
CA ASN A 50 -9.54 6.08 6.16
C ASN A 50 -8.35 6.98 5.81
N PHE A 51 -8.34 7.58 4.62
CA PHE A 51 -7.23 8.42 4.16
C PHE A 51 -7.10 9.71 4.96
N VAL A 52 -8.22 10.38 5.24
CA VAL A 52 -8.26 11.63 6.03
C VAL A 52 -7.97 11.40 7.51
N ASN A 53 -8.26 10.21 8.05
CA ASN A 53 -7.84 9.84 9.41
C ASN A 53 -6.30 9.83 9.58
N ALA A 54 -5.54 9.75 8.47
CA ALA A 54 -4.09 9.95 8.45
C ALA A 54 -3.31 9.07 9.44
N SER A 55 -3.76 7.82 9.62
CA SER A 55 -3.07 6.88 10.50
C SER A 55 -1.74 6.45 9.86
N PRO A 56 -0.59 6.47 10.58
CA PRO A 56 0.70 6.00 10.08
C PRO A 56 0.75 4.51 9.67
N ILE A 57 -0.29 3.76 10.02
CA ILE A 57 -0.47 2.32 9.84
C ILE A 57 -1.83 2.00 9.19
N GLY A 58 -2.37 2.93 8.40
CA GLY A 58 -3.63 2.73 7.69
C GLY A 58 -3.52 1.66 6.60
N ASP A 59 -4.26 0.56 6.74
CA ASP A 59 -4.21 -0.57 5.79
C ASP A 59 -4.61 -0.14 4.37
N PHE A 60 -5.71 0.60 4.21
CA PHE A 60 -6.12 1.11 2.89
C PHE A 60 -5.17 2.19 2.37
N THR A 61 -4.62 3.03 3.23
CA THR A 61 -3.60 3.99 2.78
C THR A 61 -2.41 3.28 2.16
N ALA A 62 -1.85 2.25 2.81
CA ALA A 62 -0.77 1.44 2.22
C ALA A 62 -1.23 0.80 0.89
N PHE A 63 -2.39 0.13 0.90
CA PHE A 63 -2.94 -0.51 -0.31
C PHE A 63 -2.98 0.44 -1.51
N PHE A 64 -3.51 1.66 -1.34
CA PHE A 64 -3.67 2.63 -2.43
C PHE A 64 -2.41 3.46 -2.73
N LEU A 65 -1.48 3.60 -1.78
CA LEU A 65 -0.16 4.18 -2.07
C LEU A 65 0.62 3.27 -3.04
N ALA A 66 0.56 1.96 -2.87
CA ALA A 66 1.17 1.01 -3.81
C ALA A 66 0.47 0.98 -5.19
N LEU A 67 -0.75 1.50 -5.29
CA LEU A 67 -1.42 1.71 -6.59
C LEU A 67 -1.08 3.04 -7.24
N ASN A 68 -0.18 3.83 -6.63
CA ASN A 68 0.16 5.19 -7.05
C ASN A 68 -1.10 6.05 -7.26
N ALA A 69 -2.06 5.91 -6.33
CA ALA A 69 -3.37 6.50 -6.48
C ALA A 69 -3.31 8.04 -6.43
N LYS A 70 -4.19 8.68 -7.20
CA LYS A 70 -4.53 10.09 -7.09
C LYS A 70 -5.83 10.26 -6.35
N ILE A 71 -5.90 11.28 -5.51
CA ILE A 71 -7.13 11.71 -4.85
C ILE A 71 -7.60 13.03 -5.43
N LYS A 72 -8.92 13.23 -5.46
CA LYS A 72 -9.55 14.48 -5.86
C LYS A 72 -10.11 15.18 -4.64
N LEU A 73 -9.58 16.36 -4.35
CA LEU A 73 -10.09 17.28 -3.34
C LEU A 73 -11.04 18.27 -4.01
N THR A 74 -12.22 18.47 -3.44
CA THR A 74 -13.26 19.34 -4.00
C THR A 74 -13.70 20.36 -2.95
N LYS A 75 -13.84 21.62 -3.34
CA LYS A 75 -14.40 22.72 -2.54
C LYS A 75 -15.41 23.46 -3.40
N ASN A 76 -16.70 23.39 -3.05
CA ASN A 76 -17.78 23.92 -3.88
C ASN A 76 -17.71 23.35 -5.31
N SER A 77 -17.61 24.22 -6.32
CA SER A 77 -17.44 23.86 -7.73
C SER A 77 -15.98 23.63 -8.14
N ASP A 78 -15.02 24.02 -7.29
CA ASP A 78 -13.59 23.90 -7.58
C ASP A 78 -13.06 22.54 -7.14
N SER A 79 -12.08 22.03 -7.89
CA SER A 79 -11.43 20.78 -7.51
C SER A 79 -10.00 20.69 -8.01
N ARG A 80 -9.17 19.99 -7.24
CA ARG A 80 -7.79 19.66 -7.60
C ARG A 80 -7.51 18.18 -7.36
N SER A 81 -6.52 17.67 -8.08
CA SER A 81 -6.04 16.30 -7.92
C SER A 81 -4.58 16.32 -7.50
N ILE A 82 -4.26 15.49 -6.51
CA ILE A 82 -2.90 15.27 -6.01
C ILE A 82 -2.66 13.77 -5.90
N TYR A 83 -1.40 13.34 -5.93
CA TYR A 83 -1.09 11.95 -5.59
C TYR A 83 -1.30 11.72 -4.09
N LEU A 84 -1.69 10.49 -3.73
CA LEU A 84 -1.91 10.12 -2.33
C LEU A 84 -0.62 10.18 -1.51
N ASN A 85 0.54 9.96 -2.13
CA ASN A 85 1.85 10.11 -1.47
C ASN A 85 2.17 11.58 -1.11
N ASP A 86 1.66 12.54 -1.88
CA ASP A 86 1.83 13.97 -1.63
C ASP A 86 0.83 14.51 -0.59
N PHE A 87 -0.22 13.73 -0.27
CA PHE A 87 -1.29 14.14 0.63
C PHE A 87 -0.85 14.25 2.10
N TYR A 88 0.10 13.43 2.53
CA TYR A 88 0.56 13.39 3.92
C TYR A 88 1.82 14.26 4.09
N LYS A 89 1.71 15.38 4.80
CA LYS A 89 2.83 16.32 5.03
C LYS A 89 3.54 16.09 6.36
N GLY A 90 2.86 15.42 7.30
CA GLY A 90 3.37 15.08 8.62
C GLY A 90 2.33 14.30 9.42
N TYR A 91 2.62 14.05 10.70
CA TYR A 91 1.70 13.30 11.55
C TYR A 91 0.39 14.08 11.75
N LYS A 92 -0.70 13.55 11.16
CA LYS A 92 -2.03 14.20 11.10
C LYS A 92 -2.01 15.57 10.42
N ASP A 93 -1.03 15.82 9.56
CA ASP A 93 -0.93 17.01 8.74
C ASP A 93 -1.10 16.62 7.26
N LEU A 94 -2.06 17.26 6.61
CA LEU A 94 -2.58 16.87 5.30
C LEU A 94 -2.51 18.05 4.33
N ASP A 95 -2.20 17.78 3.06
CA ASP A 95 -2.35 18.75 1.97
C ASP A 95 -3.84 18.89 1.61
N LYS A 96 -4.60 19.50 2.52
CA LYS A 96 -6.02 19.81 2.37
C LYS A 96 -6.37 21.04 3.22
N SER A 97 -7.09 21.98 2.64
CA SER A 97 -7.74 23.07 3.37
C SER A 97 -8.97 22.56 4.15
N PRO A 98 -9.41 23.23 5.24
CA PRO A 98 -10.56 22.77 6.03
C PRO A 98 -11.83 22.47 5.23
N ASP A 99 -12.12 23.27 4.20
CA ASP A 99 -13.35 23.18 3.38
C ASP A 99 -13.29 22.14 2.25
N GLU A 100 -12.10 21.62 1.92
CA GLU A 100 -11.96 20.63 0.86
C GLU A 100 -12.47 19.26 1.32
N ILE A 101 -13.21 18.54 0.49
CA ILE A 101 -13.58 17.14 0.75
C ILE A 101 -12.82 16.22 -0.18
N LEU A 102 -12.34 15.10 0.34
CA LEU A 102 -11.87 14.00 -0.50
C LEU A 102 -13.10 13.40 -1.18
N SER A 103 -13.18 13.55 -2.49
CA SER A 103 -14.37 13.20 -3.28
C SER A 103 -14.21 11.89 -4.04
N THR A 104 -13.07 11.68 -4.68
CA THR A 104 -12.81 10.45 -5.46
C THR A 104 -11.35 10.03 -5.38
N ILE A 105 -11.12 8.72 -5.47
CA ILE A 105 -9.81 8.09 -5.63
C ILE A 105 -9.71 7.57 -7.06
N SER A 106 -8.54 7.67 -7.69
CA SER A 106 -8.30 7.12 -9.03
C SER A 106 -6.91 6.52 -9.16
N PHE A 107 -6.80 5.41 -9.88
CA PHE A 107 -5.55 4.69 -10.09
C PHE A 107 -5.64 3.83 -11.36
N LYS A 108 -4.50 3.43 -11.93
CA LYS A 108 -4.47 2.51 -13.06
C LYS A 108 -4.73 1.09 -12.55
N LEU A 109 -5.68 0.39 -13.15
CA LEU A 109 -5.93 -1.02 -12.82
C LEU A 109 -4.69 -1.85 -13.16
N PRO A 110 -4.31 -2.81 -12.29
CA PRO A 110 -3.35 -3.84 -12.65
C PRO A 110 -3.73 -4.51 -13.97
N THR A 111 -2.71 -4.74 -14.81
CA THR A 111 -2.83 -5.50 -16.06
C THR A 111 -2.36 -6.93 -15.82
N GLN A 112 -2.39 -7.79 -16.86
CA GLN A 112 -1.90 -9.16 -16.77
C GLN A 112 -0.42 -9.26 -16.35
N ASP A 113 0.38 -8.25 -16.68
CA ASP A 113 1.82 -8.17 -16.37
C ASP A 113 2.08 -7.49 -15.02
N SER A 114 1.02 -7.06 -14.33
CA SER A 114 1.08 -6.37 -13.06
C SER A 114 0.77 -7.33 -11.91
N HIS A 115 1.65 -7.35 -10.92
CA HIS A 115 1.57 -8.21 -9.75
C HIS A 115 1.39 -7.35 -8.50
N PHE A 116 0.30 -7.57 -7.77
CA PHE A 116 -0.02 -6.85 -6.55
C PHE A 116 -0.08 -7.79 -5.35
N ASN A 117 0.54 -7.41 -4.24
CA ASN A 117 0.41 -8.11 -2.98
C ASN A 117 0.29 -7.13 -1.80
N PHE A 118 -0.49 -7.50 -0.79
CA PHE A 118 -0.63 -6.79 0.48
C PHE A 118 -0.33 -7.73 1.64
N GLU A 119 0.56 -7.30 2.52
CA GLU A 119 1.01 -8.06 3.68
C GLU A 119 0.82 -7.24 4.96
N LYS A 120 0.46 -7.92 6.05
CA LYS A 120 0.21 -7.28 7.35
C LYS A 120 0.61 -8.20 8.49
N VAL A 121 1.27 -7.62 9.48
CA VAL A 121 1.55 -8.26 10.76
C VAL A 121 0.94 -7.45 11.90
N SER A 122 0.23 -8.12 12.80
CA SER A 122 -0.38 -7.60 14.03
C SER A 122 -0.35 -8.67 15.12
N LYS A 123 -0.73 -8.33 16.37
CA LYS A 123 -0.70 -9.32 17.48
C LYS A 123 -1.72 -10.44 17.27
N ARG A 124 -2.82 -10.15 16.56
CA ARG A 124 -3.78 -11.13 16.06
C ARG A 124 -3.94 -10.95 14.56
N ILE A 125 -4.19 -12.05 13.84
CA ILE A 125 -4.32 -12.03 12.37
C ILE A 125 -5.49 -11.14 11.91
N HIS A 126 -6.61 -11.20 12.64
CA HIS A 126 -7.81 -10.41 12.35
C HIS A 126 -8.14 -9.48 13.51
N LEU A 127 -8.90 -8.43 13.22
CA LEU A 127 -9.47 -7.51 14.21
C LEU A 127 -8.41 -6.73 15.01
N ASP A 128 -7.23 -6.51 14.44
CA ASP A 128 -6.14 -5.80 15.09
C ASP A 128 -5.50 -4.77 14.16
N ILE A 129 -4.92 -3.75 14.79
CA ILE A 129 -4.18 -2.70 14.11
C ILE A 129 -2.78 -3.24 13.82
N ALA A 130 -2.28 -3.00 12.59
CA ALA A 130 -0.97 -3.45 12.16
C ALA A 130 0.15 -2.97 13.10
N SER A 131 1.11 -3.85 13.39
CA SER A 131 2.46 -3.44 13.80
C SER A 131 3.21 -2.87 12.59
N VAL A 132 3.15 -3.58 11.46
CA VAL A 132 3.63 -3.16 10.15
C VAL A 132 2.67 -3.72 9.10
N ASN A 133 2.34 -2.92 8.09
CA ASN A 133 1.71 -3.37 6.86
C ASN A 133 2.53 -2.86 5.67
N THR A 134 2.41 -3.55 4.54
CA THR A 134 3.06 -3.15 3.29
C THR A 134 2.25 -3.63 2.10
N ALA A 135 2.31 -2.86 1.02
CA ALA A 135 1.71 -3.21 -0.26
C ALA A 135 2.72 -2.96 -1.36
N ILE A 136 2.76 -3.84 -2.35
CA ILE A 136 3.57 -3.69 -3.57
C ILE A 136 2.70 -3.85 -4.81
N LEU A 137 2.95 -3.02 -5.82
CA LEU A 137 2.57 -3.26 -7.22
C LEU A 137 3.86 -3.26 -8.04
N ILE A 138 4.11 -4.35 -8.76
CA ILE A 138 5.25 -4.48 -9.66
C ILE A 138 4.75 -4.91 -11.04
N THR A 139 5.27 -4.32 -12.12
CA THR A 139 5.00 -4.77 -13.48
C THR A 139 6.30 -5.29 -14.09
N ILE A 140 6.23 -6.45 -14.76
CA ILE A 140 7.39 -7.12 -15.32
C ILE A 140 7.20 -7.33 -16.81
N SER A 141 8.24 -7.04 -17.58
CA SER A 141 8.30 -7.37 -19.00
C SER A 141 9.68 -7.98 -19.27
N GLU A 142 9.72 -9.18 -19.86
CA GLU A 142 10.99 -9.85 -20.22
C GLU A 142 12.00 -9.94 -19.05
N ASN A 143 11.51 -10.24 -17.84
CA ASN A 143 12.28 -10.29 -16.58
C ASN A 143 12.83 -8.93 -16.10
N GLU A 144 12.47 -7.82 -16.72
CA GLU A 144 12.75 -6.46 -16.27
C GLU A 144 11.56 -5.87 -15.51
N ILE A 145 11.85 -5.18 -14.41
CA ILE A 145 10.86 -4.45 -13.61
C ILE A 145 10.56 -3.11 -14.28
N THR A 146 9.45 -3.02 -15.00
CA THR A 146 9.04 -1.82 -15.77
C THR A 146 8.21 -0.84 -14.94
N GLN A 147 7.68 -1.27 -13.80
CA GLN A 147 7.00 -0.41 -12.83
C GLN A 147 7.16 -0.99 -11.43
N ALA A 148 7.41 -0.14 -10.44
CA ALA A 148 7.48 -0.54 -9.03
C ALA A 148 6.87 0.54 -8.14
N HIS A 149 5.91 0.15 -7.31
CA HIS A 149 5.30 0.97 -6.27
C HIS A 149 5.23 0.16 -4.99
N LEU A 150 5.79 0.70 -3.93
CA LEU A 150 5.90 0.03 -2.64
C LEU A 150 5.53 1.03 -1.56
N SER A 151 4.73 0.56 -0.61
CA SER A 151 4.32 1.37 0.53
C SER A 151 4.38 0.57 1.81
N ALA A 152 4.58 1.26 2.93
CA ALA A 152 4.62 0.63 4.23
C ALA A 152 4.04 1.54 5.32
N GLY A 153 3.32 0.94 6.26
CA GLY A 153 2.82 1.59 7.47
C GLY A 153 3.56 1.10 8.71
N GLY A 154 3.63 1.95 9.73
CA GLY A 154 4.23 1.60 11.03
C GLY A 154 5.74 1.73 11.07
N VAL A 155 6.30 2.30 10.00
CA VAL A 155 7.74 2.44 9.77
C VAL A 155 8.19 3.89 9.68
N GLY A 156 7.29 4.82 10.01
CA GLY A 156 7.54 6.26 10.06
C GLY A 156 6.38 7.01 10.70
N PRO A 157 6.45 8.35 10.77
CA PRO A 157 5.41 9.20 11.36
C PRO A 157 4.14 9.31 10.50
N ILE A 158 4.20 8.88 9.24
CA ILE A 158 3.09 8.83 8.27
C ILE A 158 3.16 7.51 7.50
N PRO A 159 2.08 7.11 6.78
CA PRO A 159 2.18 6.03 5.80
C PRO A 159 3.22 6.40 4.74
N MET A 160 4.16 5.50 4.49
CA MET A 160 5.29 5.79 3.62
C MET A 160 5.08 5.18 2.24
N TYR A 161 5.24 6.00 1.20
CA TYR A 161 5.55 5.52 -0.13
C TYR A 161 7.08 5.45 -0.24
N LEU A 162 7.62 4.26 -0.49
CA LEU A 162 9.05 3.97 -0.44
C LEU A 162 9.74 4.34 -1.76
N SER A 163 9.71 5.64 -2.07
CA SER A 163 10.17 6.24 -3.33
C SER A 163 11.58 5.84 -3.75
N LYS A 164 12.55 5.80 -2.82
CA LYS A 164 13.94 5.44 -3.13
C LYS A 164 14.02 3.97 -3.55
N THR A 165 13.29 3.12 -2.84
CA THR A 165 13.20 1.69 -3.14
C THR A 165 12.53 1.45 -4.50
N CYS A 166 11.42 2.13 -4.77
CA CYS A 166 10.71 2.06 -6.06
C CYS A 166 11.61 2.47 -7.23
N ASN A 167 12.30 3.61 -7.09
CA ASN A 167 13.19 4.12 -8.13
C ASN A 167 14.38 3.20 -8.38
N PHE A 168 14.90 2.54 -7.34
CA PHE A 168 15.98 1.57 -7.50
C PHE A 168 15.54 0.33 -8.28
N LEU A 169 14.33 -0.17 -8.02
CA LEU A 169 13.80 -1.36 -8.68
C LEU A 169 13.51 -1.13 -10.17
N LEU A 170 13.15 0.10 -10.57
CA LEU A 170 12.80 0.41 -11.95
C LEU A 170 13.97 0.13 -12.91
N GLY A 171 13.69 -0.62 -13.99
CA GLY A 171 14.67 -1.01 -15.00
C GLY A 171 15.67 -2.08 -14.53
N LYS A 172 15.47 -2.69 -13.36
CA LYS A 172 16.30 -3.81 -12.89
C LYS A 172 15.70 -5.14 -13.31
N SER A 173 16.59 -6.09 -13.54
CA SER A 173 16.21 -7.50 -13.66
C SER A 173 15.62 -7.99 -12.34
N LEU A 174 14.51 -8.74 -12.41
CA LEU A 174 13.98 -9.46 -11.25
C LEU A 174 14.96 -10.57 -10.89
N SER A 175 15.74 -10.37 -9.82
CA SER A 175 16.74 -11.32 -9.33
C SER A 175 16.90 -11.22 -7.82
N ARG A 176 17.55 -12.22 -7.22
CA ARG A 176 17.86 -12.22 -5.78
C ARG A 176 18.67 -11.00 -5.38
N GLU A 177 19.69 -10.68 -6.16
CA GLU A 177 20.63 -9.58 -5.91
C GLU A 177 19.88 -8.25 -5.94
N THR A 178 18.99 -8.05 -6.93
CA THR A 178 18.12 -6.87 -6.99
C THR A 178 17.24 -6.76 -5.74
N VAL A 179 16.61 -7.85 -5.30
CA VAL A 179 15.75 -7.83 -4.10
C VAL A 179 16.56 -7.54 -2.83
N GLN A 180 17.75 -8.13 -2.68
CA GLN A 180 18.62 -7.89 -1.53
C GLN A 180 19.12 -6.44 -1.49
N SER A 181 19.58 -5.88 -2.61
CA SER A 181 20.00 -4.47 -2.68
C SER A 181 18.82 -3.51 -2.46
N ALA A 182 17.63 -3.83 -2.97
CA ALA A 182 16.43 -3.03 -2.73
C ALA A 182 16.05 -3.01 -1.24
N LEU A 183 16.25 -4.12 -0.52
CA LEU A 183 16.02 -4.19 0.91
C LEU A 183 16.94 -3.25 1.69
N GLU A 184 18.22 -3.14 1.32
CA GLU A 184 19.16 -2.21 1.98
C GLU A 184 18.68 -0.76 1.85
N ILE A 185 18.22 -0.38 0.65
CA ILE A 185 17.67 0.95 0.37
C ILE A 185 16.38 1.17 1.17
N LEU A 186 15.48 0.19 1.18
CA LEU A 186 14.25 0.21 1.97
C LEU A 186 14.54 0.46 3.45
N GLN A 187 15.53 -0.23 4.00
CA GLN A 187 15.90 -0.06 5.41
C GLN A 187 16.49 1.32 5.68
N SER A 188 17.11 1.97 4.70
CA SER A 188 17.59 3.37 4.85
C SER A 188 16.47 4.42 4.77
N GLU A 189 15.32 4.08 4.18
CA GLU A 189 14.20 5.01 3.94
C GLU A 189 13.25 5.13 5.14
N ILE A 190 13.29 4.18 6.07
CA ILE A 190 12.36 4.08 7.20
C ILE A 190 12.96 4.55 8.54
N SER A 191 12.09 5.03 9.43
CA SER A 191 12.46 5.44 10.80
C SER A 191 11.34 5.12 11.80
N PRO A 192 11.05 3.82 12.06
CA PRO A 192 10.06 3.41 13.06
C PRO A 192 10.43 3.87 14.48
N ILE A 193 9.40 4.13 15.29
CA ILE A 193 9.54 4.38 16.72
C ILE A 193 9.15 3.15 17.54
N ASN A 194 9.66 3.09 18.77
CA ASN A 194 9.17 2.16 19.79
C ASN A 194 7.74 2.55 20.21
N ASP A 195 6.83 1.58 20.27
CA ASP A 195 5.50 1.77 20.85
C ASP A 195 4.89 0.43 21.32
N VAL A 196 3.62 0.46 21.69
CA VAL A 196 2.84 -0.71 22.15
C VAL A 196 2.68 -1.83 21.11
N ARG A 197 3.02 -1.55 19.84
CA ARG A 197 2.94 -2.47 18.69
C ARG A 197 4.29 -3.10 18.37
N GLY A 198 5.38 -2.65 19.01
CA GLY A 198 6.69 -3.24 18.92
C GLY A 198 7.82 -2.22 19.03
N SER A 199 9.04 -2.73 19.26
CA SER A 199 10.24 -1.90 19.15
C SER A 199 10.52 -1.50 17.70
N ALA A 200 11.33 -0.46 17.52
CA ALA A 200 11.82 -0.02 16.22
C ALA A 200 12.53 -1.15 15.48
N ASP A 201 13.43 -1.88 16.17
CA ASP A 201 14.16 -3.02 15.59
C ASP A 201 13.22 -4.14 15.15
N TYR A 202 12.20 -4.43 15.96
CA TYR A 202 11.19 -5.43 15.61
C TYR A 202 10.42 -4.99 14.35
N LYS A 203 10.02 -3.73 14.24
CA LYS A 203 9.32 -3.19 13.06
C LYS A 203 10.20 -3.22 11.81
N ARG A 204 11.50 -2.91 11.93
CA ARG A 204 12.47 -3.06 10.83
C ARG A 204 12.58 -4.51 10.36
N LEU A 205 12.67 -5.45 11.30
CA LEU A 205 12.69 -6.88 11.03
C LEU A 205 11.40 -7.34 10.34
N LEU A 206 10.24 -6.88 10.83
CA LEU A 206 8.95 -7.21 10.22
C LEU A 206 8.87 -6.71 8.78
N LEU A 207 9.20 -5.44 8.53
CA LEU A 207 9.14 -4.91 7.16
C LEU A 207 10.08 -5.67 6.22
N ARG A 208 11.27 -6.07 6.69
CA ARG A 208 12.16 -6.97 5.93
C ARG A 208 11.45 -8.28 5.54
N GLN A 209 10.83 -8.96 6.52
CA GLN A 209 10.16 -10.23 6.24
C GLN A 209 8.99 -10.07 5.27
N LEU A 210 8.19 -9.00 5.45
CA LEU A 210 7.04 -8.75 4.56
C LEU A 210 7.48 -8.34 3.15
N PHE A 211 8.59 -7.61 3.02
CA PHE A 211 9.17 -7.30 1.72
C PHE A 211 9.58 -8.58 0.98
N TYR A 212 10.23 -9.53 1.66
CA TYR A 212 10.53 -10.84 1.06
C TYR A 212 9.28 -11.67 0.77
N ALA A 213 8.28 -11.64 1.66
CA ALA A 213 7.01 -12.33 1.46
C ALA A 213 6.33 -11.86 0.16
N HIS A 214 6.43 -10.57 -0.19
CA HIS A 214 5.94 -10.09 -1.48
C HIS A 214 6.53 -10.85 -2.68
N PHE A 215 7.85 -11.00 -2.75
CA PHE A 215 8.49 -11.70 -3.88
C PHE A 215 8.23 -13.20 -3.87
N ILE A 216 8.19 -13.82 -2.69
CA ILE A 216 7.86 -15.26 -2.56
C ILE A 216 6.41 -15.51 -2.99
N THR A 217 5.46 -14.68 -2.55
CA THR A 217 4.03 -14.81 -2.89
C THR A 217 3.79 -14.55 -4.37
N LEU A 218 4.46 -13.55 -4.95
CA LEU A 218 4.24 -13.16 -6.35
C LEU A 218 5.02 -14.03 -7.35
N PHE A 219 6.20 -14.53 -6.99
CA PHE A 219 7.08 -15.31 -7.87
C PHE A 219 7.66 -16.55 -7.15
N PRO A 220 6.80 -17.49 -6.69
CA PRO A 220 7.23 -18.63 -5.87
C PRO A 220 8.19 -19.59 -6.58
N GLY A 221 8.24 -19.57 -7.92
CA GLY A 221 9.21 -20.35 -8.70
C GLY A 221 10.62 -19.73 -8.75
N GLN A 222 10.76 -18.46 -8.38
CA GLN A 222 12.02 -17.71 -8.45
C GLN A 222 12.57 -17.35 -7.07
N PHE A 223 11.70 -17.14 -6.08
CA PHE A 223 12.10 -16.81 -4.72
C PHE A 223 11.53 -17.78 -3.70
N THR A 224 12.43 -18.25 -2.84
CA THR A 224 12.11 -18.99 -1.61
C THR A 224 12.67 -18.24 -0.41
N LEU A 225 12.19 -18.58 0.79
CA LEU A 225 12.72 -17.99 2.02
C LEU A 225 14.23 -18.21 2.15
N ASP A 226 14.73 -19.40 1.82
CA ASP A 226 16.16 -19.71 1.92
C ASP A 226 16.98 -19.02 0.83
N SER A 227 16.39 -18.73 -0.33
CA SER A 227 17.04 -17.93 -1.36
C SER A 227 17.17 -16.45 -1.00
N LEU A 228 16.40 -15.93 -0.04
CA LEU A 228 16.40 -14.51 0.33
C LEU A 228 17.10 -14.23 1.67
N LYS A 229 17.39 -15.28 2.45
CA LYS A 229 18.32 -15.21 3.58
C LYS A 229 19.74 -14.94 3.10
#